data_AF-A0A1D8UQG8-F1
#
_entry.id   AF-A0A1D8UQG8-F1
#
_cell.length_a   1.000
_cell.length_b   1.000
_cell.length_c   1.000
_cell.angle_alpha   90.00
_cell.angle_beta   90.00
_cell.angle_gamma   90.00
#
_symmetry.space_group_name_H-M   'P 1'
#
loop_
_entity.id
_entity.type
_entity.pdbx_description
1 polymer ?
#
loop_
_entity_poly.entity_id
_entity_poly.type
_entity_poly.pdbx_seq_one_letter_code
_entity_poly.pdbx_strand_id
1 'polypeptide(L)'
;MSAVDVHAILQQTFIVAVKLSAPALLAGLAVGLIVSLFQAVTQINETTLAFVPKVLAIGLVLMISGSFMSATLLAFTRHLFDQLILVGGT
;
A
#
# COMPACT_ATOMS: atom_id res chain seq x y z
N MET A 1 -1.66 0.07 35.04
CA MET A 1 -0.63 0.07 33.98
C MET A 1 -0.66 -1.22 33.14
N SER A 2 -1.83 -1.87 32.96
CA SER A 2 -2.00 -2.94 31.97
C SER A 2 -1.88 -2.27 30.62
N ALA A 3 -0.65 -2.31 30.10
CA ALA A 3 -0.13 -1.42 29.09
C ALA A 3 -1.07 -1.32 27.89
N VAL A 4 -1.05 -0.17 27.23
CA VAL A 4 -1.29 -0.09 25.79
C VAL A 4 -0.91 -1.41 25.17
N ASP A 5 -1.87 -2.11 24.56
CA ASP A 5 -1.64 -3.43 24.03
C ASP A 5 -0.76 -3.26 22.78
N VAL A 6 0.55 -3.16 23.01
CA VAL A 6 1.55 -2.82 21.99
C VAL A 6 1.45 -3.83 20.84
N HIS A 7 1.10 -5.08 21.16
CA HIS A 7 0.85 -6.10 20.17
C HIS A 7 -0.31 -5.74 19.23
N ALA A 8 -1.43 -5.23 19.77
CA ALA A 8 -2.58 -4.80 18.96
C ALA A 8 -2.23 -3.61 18.05
N ILE A 9 -1.48 -2.62 18.56
CA ILE A 9 -1.01 -1.49 17.75
C ILE A 9 -0.09 -1.96 16.62
N LEU A 10 0.84 -2.88 16.92
CA LEU A 10 1.74 -3.45 15.91
C LEU A 10 0.96 -4.22 14.83
N GLN A 11 -0.01 -5.04 15.21
CA GLN A 11 -0.87 -5.75 14.26
C GLN A 11 -1.65 -4.76 13.38
N GLN A 12 -2.22 -3.72 13.97
CA GLN A 12 -2.98 -2.71 13.23
C GLN A 12 -2.08 -1.90 12.29
N THR A 13 -0.85 -1.59 12.71
CA THR A 13 0.17 -0.94 11.88
C THR A 13 0.47 -1.78 10.63
N PHE A 14 0.67 -3.09 10.80
CA PHE A 14 0.89 -4.00 9.67
C PHE A 14 -0.29 -4.03 8.72
N ILE A 15 -1.52 -4.12 9.24
CA ILE A 15 -2.73 -4.12 8.42
C ILE A 15 -2.84 -2.82 7.62
N VAL A 16 -2.58 -1.67 8.25
CA VAL A 16 -2.59 -0.36 7.56
C VAL A 16 -1.51 -0.29 6.49
N ALA A 17 -0.28 -0.74 6.78
CA ALA A 17 0.81 -0.78 5.80
C ALA A 17 0.47 -1.67 4.59
N VAL A 18 -0.14 -2.83 4.81
CA VAL A 18 -0.62 -3.71 3.74
C VAL A 18 -1.74 -3.03 2.94
N LYS A 19 -2.72 -2.40 3.59
CA LYS A 19 -3.81 -1.70 2.90
C LYS A 19 -3.31 -0.53 2.04
N LEU A 20 -2.29 0.20 2.50
CA LEU A 20 -1.69 1.29 1.73
C LEU A 20 -0.85 0.80 0.54
N SER A 21 -0.14 -0.31 0.70
CA SER A 21 0.69 -0.87 -0.37
C SER A 21 -0.09 -1.71 -1.38
N ALA A 22 -1.23 -2.29 -0.99
CA ALA A 22 -2.02 -3.20 -1.82
C ALA A 22 -2.40 -2.63 -3.20
N PRO A 23 -2.90 -1.39 -3.36
CA PRO A 23 -3.28 -0.87 -4.67
C PRO A 23 -2.10 -0.82 -5.66
N ALA A 24 -0.95 -0.30 -5.21
CA ALA A 24 0.25 -0.21 -6.02
C ALA A 24 0.83 -1.60 -6.35
N LEU A 25 0.83 -2.52 -5.39
CA LEU A 25 1.32 -3.88 -5.58
C LEU A 25 0.45 -4.67 -6.57
N LEU A 26 -0.88 -4.60 -6.43
CA LEU A 26 -1.81 -5.26 -7.34
C LEU A 26 -1.70 -4.71 -8.75
N ALA A 27 -1.59 -3.38 -8.90
CA ALA A 27 -1.39 -2.74 -10.20
C ALA A 27 -0.06 -3.19 -10.85
N GLY A 28 1.03 -3.14 -10.08
CA GLY A 28 2.35 -3.53 -10.55
C GLY A 28 2.43 -5.01 -10.90
N LEU A 29 1.72 -5.88 -10.16
CA LEU A 29 1.63 -7.30 -10.42
C LEU A 29 0.81 -7.57 -11.69
N ALA A 30 -0.40 -7.02 -11.80
CA ALA A 30 -1.25 -7.22 -12.97
C ALA A 30 -0.56 -6.79 -14.27
N VAL A 31 -0.01 -5.57 -14.30
CA VAL A 31 0.68 -5.06 -15.50
C VAL A 31 2.00 -5.76 -15.73
N GLY A 32 2.76 -6.06 -14.67
CA GLY A 32 4.01 -6.82 -14.78
C GLY A 32 3.79 -8.20 -15.41
N LEU A 33 2.73 -8.90 -15.00
CA LEU A 33 2.35 -10.20 -15.57
C LEU A 33 1.96 -10.08 -17.05
N ILE A 34 1.08 -9.14 -17.39
CA ILE A 34 0.63 -8.92 -18.77
C ILE A 34 1.82 -8.63 -19.69
N VAL A 35 2.72 -7.73 -19.27
CA VAL A 35 3.88 -7.35 -20.08
C VAL A 35 4.89 -8.50 -20.17
N SER A 36 5.12 -9.25 -19.08
CA SER A 36 6.03 -10.41 -19.12
C SER A 36 5.54 -11.51 -20.06
N LEU A 37 4.22 -11.73 -20.13
CA LEU A 37 3.61 -12.67 -21.08
C LEU A 37 3.79 -12.17 -22.52
N PHE A 38 3.59 -10.88 -22.77
CA PHE A 38 3.78 -10.29 -24.09
C PHE A 38 5.24 -10.42 -24.55
N GLN A 39 6.19 -10.13 -23.66
CA GLN A 39 7.62 -10.29 -23.92
C GLN A 39 8.00 -11.74 -24.23
N ALA A 40 7.43 -12.70 -23.50
CA ALA A 40 7.67 -14.12 -23.72
C ALA A 40 7.11 -14.61 -25.06
N VAL A 41 5.91 -14.19 -25.44
CA VAL A 41 5.24 -14.61 -26.69
C VAL A 41 5.93 -14.01 -27.92
N THR A 42 6.39 -12.76 -27.86
CA THR A 42 7.05 -12.10 -28.99
C THR A 42 8.57 -12.28 -29.02
N GLN A 43 9.15 -12.94 -28.01
CA GLN A 43 10.60 -13.09 -27.84
C GLN A 43 11.37 -11.76 -27.75
N ILE A 44 10.71 -10.67 -27.35
CA ILE A 44 11.33 -9.34 -27.20
C ILE A 44 11.67 -9.15 -25.72
N ASN A 45 12.95 -9.29 -25.37
CA ASN A 45 13.45 -9.09 -24.00
C ASN A 45 14.09 -7.72 -23.80
N GLU A 46 13.36 -6.67 -24.19
CA GLU A 46 13.78 -5.28 -24.01
C GLU A 46 13.31 -4.77 -22.64
N THR A 47 14.28 -4.49 -21.75
CA THR A 47 14.01 -4.08 -20.36
C THR A 47 13.19 -2.79 -20.25
N THR A 48 13.32 -1.88 -21.20
CA THR A 48 12.54 -0.63 -21.28
C THR A 48 11.05 -0.86 -21.51
N LEU A 49 10.69 -1.89 -22.29
CA LEU A 49 9.30 -2.21 -22.64
C LEU A 49 8.53 -2.79 -21.45
N ALA A 50 9.22 -3.44 -20.51
CA ALA A 50 8.67 -3.86 -19.23
C ALA A 50 8.47 -2.71 -18.25
N PHE A 51 9.38 -1.74 -18.28
CA PHE A 51 9.45 -0.70 -17.26
C PHE A 51 8.37 0.39 -17.44
N VAL A 52 8.23 0.94 -18.65
CA VAL A 52 7.37 2.12 -18.89
C VAL A 52 5.88 1.85 -18.62
N PRO A 53 5.26 0.78 -19.18
CA PRO A 53 3.83 0.52 -18.94
C PRO A 53 3.53 0.26 -17.46
N LYS A 54 4.46 -0.39 -16.75
CA LYS A 54 4.33 -0.72 -15.32
C LYS A 54 4.32 0.55 -14.46
N VAL A 55 5.24 1.49 -14.70
CA VAL A 55 5.31 2.74 -13.94
C VAL A 55 4.07 3.59 -14.15
N LEU A 56 3.60 3.71 -15.40
CA LEU A 56 2.38 4.46 -15.72
C LEU A 56 1.16 3.87 -15.01
N ALA A 57 1.01 2.54 -15.02
CA ALA A 57 -0.09 1.88 -14.35
C ALA A 57 -0.07 2.07 -12.83
N ILE A 58 1.10 1.92 -12.19
CA ILE A 58 1.24 2.18 -10.74
C ILE A 58 0.92 3.65 -10.43
N GLY A 59 1.43 4.59 -11.23
CA GLY A 59 1.15 6.02 -11.06
C GLY A 59 -0.34 6.34 -11.15
N LEU A 60 -1.04 5.81 -12.15
CA LEU A 60 -2.48 5.99 -12.31
C LEU A 60 -3.27 5.42 -11.14
N VAL A 61 -2.92 4.20 -10.71
CA VAL A 61 -3.60 3.56 -9.57
C VAL A 61 -3.36 4.35 -8.29
N LEU A 62 -2.13 4.84 -8.05
CA LEU A 62 -1.83 5.71 -6.91
C LEU A 62 -2.62 7.03 -6.94
N MET A 63 -2.79 7.64 -8.12
CA MET A 63 -3.61 8.85 -8.25
C MET A 63 -5.07 8.58 -7.87
N ILE A 64 -5.64 7.46 -8.32
CA ILE A 64 -7.03 7.08 -8.03
C ILE A 64 -7.18 6.66 -6.56
N SER A 65 -6.23 5.90 -6.02
CA SER A 65 -6.27 5.39 -4.65
C SER A 65 -5.84 6.43 -3.61
N GLY A 66 -5.36 7.60 -4.03
CA GLY A 66 -4.85 8.65 -3.13
C GLY A 66 -5.85 9.05 -2.04
N SER A 67 -7.11 9.29 -2.40
CA SER A 67 -8.16 9.65 -1.43
C SER A 67 -8.37 8.55 -0.37
N PHE A 68 -8.42 7.30 -0.79
CA PHE A 68 -8.55 6.14 0.11
C PHE A 68 -7.34 5.98 1.04
N MET A 69 -6.12 6.14 0.52
CA MET A 69 -4.89 6.04 1.30
C MET A 69 -4.83 7.13 2.36
N SER A 70 -5.17 8.37 2.00
CA SER A 70 -5.26 9.49 2.95
C SER A 70 -6.31 9.23 4.03
N ALA A 71 -7.51 8.77 3.68
CA ALA A 71 -8.55 8.46 4.65
C ALA A 71 -8.12 7.36 5.64
N THR A 72 -7.47 6.30 5.13
CA THR A 72 -6.96 5.20 5.96
C THR A 72 -5.88 5.67 6.92
N LEU A 73 -4.94 6.50 6.45
CA LEU A 73 -3.84 7.01 7.26
C LEU A 73 -4.35 7.99 8.33
N LEU A 74 -5.28 8.89 7.98
CA LEU A 74 -5.92 9.79 8.94
C LEU A 74 -6.68 9.02 10.02
N ALA A 75 -7.45 7.99 9.65
CA ALA A 75 -8.18 7.17 10.61
C ALA A 75 -7.24 6.45 11.58
N PHE A 76 -6.13 5.90 11.08
CA PHE A 76 -5.09 5.30 11.91
C PHE A 76 -4.47 6.33 12.85
N THR A 77 -4.04 7.49 12.33
CA THR A 77 -3.44 8.55 13.15
C THR A 77 -4.38 9.00 14.28
N ARG A 78 -5.68 9.20 14.00
CA ARG A 78 -6.67 9.55 15.04
C ARG A 78 -6.75 8.47 16.12
N HIS A 79 -6.82 7.21 15.73
CA HIS A 79 -6.84 6.09 16.67
C HIS A 79 -5.61 6.08 17.60
N LEU A 80 -4.43 6.39 17.06
CA LEU A 80 -3.19 6.46 17.84
C LEU A 80 -3.23 7.62 18.85
N PHE A 81 -3.76 8.78 18.46
CA PHE A 81 -3.93 9.91 19.37
C PHE A 81 -4.97 9.62 20.47
N ASP A 82 -6.09 8.97 20.13
CA ASP A 82 -7.10 8.57 21.11
C ASP A 82 -6.52 7.64 22.18
N GLN A 83 -5.71 6.66 21.75
CA GLN A 83 -5.00 5.75 22.66
C GLN A 83 -3.97 6.48 23.53
N LEU A 84 -3.27 7.48 22.99
CA LEU A 84 -2.30 8.27 23.75
C LEU A 84 -2.98 9.11 24.84
N ILE A 85 -4.12 9.74 24.54
CA ILE A 85 -4.89 10.53 25.51
C ILE A 85 -5.41 9.65 26.65
N LEU A 86 -5.92 8.45 26.33
CA LEU A 86 -6.41 7.50 27.33
C LEU A 86 -5.33 7.08 28.34
N VAL A 87 -4.07 7.02 27.90
CA VAL A 87 -2.92 6.64 28.74
C VAL A 87 -2.39 7.82 29.54
N GLY A 88 -2.41 9.03 28.97
CA GLY A 88 -1.98 10.25 29.66
C GLY A 88 -2.99 10.78 30.69
N GLY A 89 -4.22 10.27 30.67
CA GLY A 89 -5.28 10.61 31.63
C GLY A 89 -5.28 9.79 32.93
N THR A 90 -4.32 8.88 33.12
CA THR A 90 -4.10 8.08 34.34
C THR A 90 -2.73 8.34 34.92
#